data_AF-A0A3C1YY82-F1
#
_entry.id   AF-A0A3C1YY82-F1
#
_cell.length_a   1.000
_cell.length_b   1.000
_cell.length_c   1.000
_cell.angle_alpha   90.00
_cell.angle_beta   90.00
_cell.angle_gamma   90.00
#
_symmetry.space_group_name_H-M   'P 1'
#
loop_
_entity.id
_entity.type
_entity.pdbx_description
1 polymer ?
#
loop_
_entity_poly.entity_id
_entity_poly.type
_entity_poly.pdbx_seq_one_letter_code
_entity_poly.pdbx_strand_id
1 'polypeptide(L)'
;MAVCGPRDREWLSVTAFTLIESSRPAQIKAFTMAQLRAGSMRVRKYREHYRTLSRQQRRTNKSDVRKDRSQPLSNVRTERKAQLFAEALRRFEIRATQIQTRDQPQQGARAKARVMHDNERKGGDKGLPFARRGMPPSSRPGLSAEEYLPGGGSR
;
A
#
# COMPACT_ATOMS: atom_id res chain seq x y z
N MET A 1 -3.01 15.52 21.78
CA MET A 1 -2.90 15.18 20.34
C MET A 1 -2.26 16.35 19.60
N ALA A 2 -1.33 16.12 18.68
CA ALA A 2 -0.65 17.20 17.96
C ALA A 2 -1.52 17.63 16.78
N VAL A 3 -2.37 18.63 17.01
CA VAL A 3 -3.20 19.19 15.94
C VAL A 3 -2.29 19.95 14.97
N CYS A 4 -2.38 19.60 13.69
CA CYS A 4 -1.76 20.36 12.60
C CYS A 4 -2.50 21.70 12.51
N GLY A 5 -1.87 22.78 12.98
CA GLY A 5 -2.41 24.13 13.03
C GLY A 5 -2.04 24.95 11.79
N PRO A 6 -2.62 26.15 11.62
CA PRO A 6 -2.34 27.02 10.48
C PRO A 6 -0.86 27.42 10.36
N ARG A 7 -0.15 27.51 11.49
CA ARG A 7 1.30 27.79 11.53
C ARG A 7 2.17 26.65 11.00
N ASP A 8 1.67 25.40 11.01
CA ASP A 8 2.43 24.26 10.50
C ASP A 8 2.53 24.28 8.96
N ARG A 9 1.57 24.92 8.28
CA ARG A 9 1.57 25.10 6.82
C ARG A 9 2.75 25.96 6.34
N GLU A 10 3.19 26.90 7.17
CA GLU A 10 4.26 27.84 6.84
C GLU A 10 5.63 27.14 6.73
N TRP A 11 5.85 26.08 7.51
CA TRP A 11 7.17 25.44 7.60
C TRP A 11 7.21 24.03 7.00
N LEU A 12 6.07 23.47 6.59
CA LEU A 12 6.00 22.19 5.87
C LEU A 12 6.05 22.42 4.36
N SER A 13 6.68 21.51 3.61
CA SER A 13 6.52 21.52 2.15
C SER A 13 5.05 21.27 1.79
N VAL A 14 4.62 21.79 0.64
CA VAL A 14 3.24 21.60 0.14
C VAL A 14 2.87 20.12 0.11
N THR A 15 3.79 19.27 -0.37
CA THR A 15 3.63 17.81 -0.44
C THR A 15 3.56 17.13 0.93
N ALA A 16 4.32 17.62 1.91
CA ALA A 16 4.28 17.13 3.29
C ALA A 16 2.95 17.49 3.96
N PHE A 17 2.48 18.72 3.73
CA PHE A 17 1.23 19.21 4.29
C PHE A 17 0.03 18.45 3.74
N THR A 18 -0.05 18.21 2.41
CA THR A 18 -1.15 17.45 1.80
C THR A 18 -1.21 16.00 2.30
N LEU A 19 -0.07 15.38 2.59
CA LEU A 19 -0.04 14.05 3.21
C LEU A 19 -0.61 14.06 4.64
N ILE A 20 -0.35 15.10 5.42
CA ILE A 20 -0.93 15.23 6.76
C ILE A 20 -2.42 15.53 6.67
N GLU A 21 -2.85 16.40 5.75
CA GLU A 21 -4.27 16.70 5.54
C GLU A 21 -5.07 15.49 5.05
N SER A 22 -4.53 14.69 4.13
CA SER A 22 -5.17 13.46 3.68
C SER A 22 -5.31 12.40 4.78
N SER A 23 -4.47 12.45 5.83
CA SER A 23 -4.60 11.57 7.00
C SER A 23 -5.75 11.96 7.95
N ARG A 24 -6.40 13.11 7.74
CA ARG A 24 -7.51 13.56 8.60
C ARG A 24 -8.70 12.59 8.49
N PRO A 25 -9.51 12.44 9.56
CA PRO A 25 -10.57 11.43 9.63
C PRO A 25 -11.63 11.52 8.52
N ALA A 26 -11.88 12.71 7.96
CA ALA A 26 -12.85 12.87 6.87
C ALA A 26 -12.30 12.33 5.53
N GLN A 27 -11.04 12.65 5.22
CA GLN A 27 -10.37 12.31 3.95
C GLN A 27 -9.95 10.84 3.91
N ILE A 28 -9.40 10.33 5.02
CA ILE A 28 -8.83 8.97 5.10
C ILE A 28 -9.88 7.87 4.94
N LYS A 29 -11.17 8.18 5.16
CA LYS A 29 -12.28 7.24 4.98
C LYS A 29 -12.46 6.82 3.52
N ALA A 30 -12.15 7.71 2.58
CA ALA A 30 -12.29 7.49 1.14
C ALA A 30 -11.15 6.64 0.54
N PHE A 31 -10.09 6.36 1.31
CA PHE A 31 -8.91 5.70 0.78
C PHE A 31 -9.08 4.18 0.71
N THR A 32 -8.59 3.60 -0.39
CA THR A 32 -8.49 2.15 -0.56
C THR A 32 -7.29 1.57 0.21
N MET A 33 -7.25 0.26 0.42
CA MET A 33 -6.12 -0.40 1.10
C MET A 33 -4.77 -0.11 0.43
N ALA A 34 -4.72 -0.10 -0.90
CA ALA A 34 -3.50 0.22 -1.65
C ALA A 34 -3.04 1.66 -1.40
N GLN A 35 -3.99 2.62 -1.39
CA GLN A 35 -3.71 4.02 -1.10
C GLN A 35 -3.25 4.23 0.35
N LEU A 36 -3.84 3.51 1.32
CA LEU A 36 -3.41 3.55 2.72
C LEU A 36 -1.98 3.02 2.90
N ARG A 37 -1.62 1.93 2.20
CA ARG A 37 -0.25 1.38 2.21
C ARG A 37 0.75 2.36 1.59
N ALA A 38 0.45 2.90 0.41
CA ALA A 38 1.30 3.89 -0.25
C ALA A 38 1.42 5.19 0.57
N GLY A 39 0.34 5.63 1.21
CA GLY A 39 0.33 6.76 2.14
C GLY A 39 1.22 6.49 3.36
N SER A 40 1.05 5.34 4.01
CA SER A 40 1.84 4.92 5.18
C SER A 40 3.34 4.88 4.88
N MET A 41 3.73 4.33 3.72
CA MET A 41 5.12 4.31 3.25
C MET A 41 5.71 5.72 3.12
N ARG A 42 4.99 6.63 2.46
CA ARG A 42 5.43 8.02 2.29
C ARG A 42 5.56 8.74 3.63
N VAL A 43 4.57 8.59 4.51
CA VAL A 43 4.58 9.17 5.85
C VAL A 43 5.74 8.63 6.70
N ARG A 44 6.05 7.33 6.61
CA ARG A 44 7.21 6.73 7.29
C ARG A 44 8.52 7.36 6.82
N LYS A 45 8.69 7.55 5.51
CA LYS A 45 9.88 8.21 4.94
C LYS A 45 10.05 9.64 5.47
N TYR A 46 8.98 10.44 5.47
CA TYR A 46 9.04 11.80 6.00
C TYR A 46 9.32 11.84 7.50
N ARG A 47 8.67 10.96 8.28
CA ARG A 47 8.93 10.84 9.72
C ARG A 47 10.40 10.55 9.99
N GLU A 48 10.98 9.57 9.31
CA GLU A 48 12.37 9.18 9.55
C GLU A 48 13.35 10.26 9.12
N HIS A 49 13.07 10.94 8.00
CA HIS A 49 13.84 12.11 7.58
C HIS A 49 13.89 13.19 8.67
N TYR A 50 12.73 13.60 9.21
CA TYR A 50 12.70 14.63 10.26
C TYR A 50 13.26 14.15 11.61
N ARG A 51 13.13 12.86 11.95
CA ARG A 51 13.79 12.29 13.14
C ARG A 51 15.31 12.29 13.01
N THR A 52 15.82 11.97 11.83
CA THR A 52 17.26 11.98 11.56
C THR A 52 17.79 13.41 11.60
N LEU A 53 17.07 14.34 10.96
CA LEU A 53 17.42 15.75 10.97
C LEU A 53 17.44 16.34 12.39
N SER A 54 16.44 16.05 13.23
CA SER A 54 16.43 16.56 14.62
C SER A 54 17.56 15.96 15.46
N ARG A 55 17.88 14.68 15.27
CA ARG A 55 19.04 14.04 15.92
C ARG A 55 20.36 14.69 15.49
N GLN A 56 20.51 14.99 14.20
CA GLN A 56 21.69 15.65 13.68
C GLN A 56 21.80 17.08 14.24
N GLN A 57 20.72 17.86 14.21
CA GLN A 57 20.67 19.21 14.80
C GLN A 57 21.04 19.20 16.29
N ARG A 58 20.51 18.24 17.07
CA ARG A 58 20.88 18.07 18.49
C ARG A 58 22.37 17.78 18.68
N ARG A 59 22.99 16.95 17.82
CA ARG A 59 24.42 16.64 17.89
C ARG A 59 25.28 17.86 17.54
N THR A 60 24.96 18.56 16.46
CA THR A 60 25.66 19.78 16.05
C THR A 60 25.59 20.86 17.11
N ASN A 61 24.40 21.10 17.69
CA ASN A 61 24.23 22.07 18.77
C ASN A 61 25.00 21.67 20.03
N LYS A 62 25.14 20.37 20.32
CA LYS A 62 25.93 19.87 21.45
C LYS A 62 27.43 20.08 21.25
N SER A 63 27.93 19.96 20.02
CA SER A 63 29.36 20.19 19.72
C SER A 63 29.74 21.67 19.69
N ASP A 64 28.79 22.58 19.51
CA ASP A 64 29.01 24.03 19.38
C ASP A 64 28.86 24.74 20.75
N VAL A 65 29.74 24.41 21.70
CA VAL A 65 29.74 24.95 23.09
C VAL A 65 29.93 26.48 23.15
N ARG A 66 30.33 27.12 22.04
CA ARG A 66 30.59 28.56 21.94
C ARG A 66 29.50 29.37 21.22
N LYS A 67 28.46 28.75 20.67
CA LYS A 67 27.43 29.50 19.94
C LYS A 67 26.38 30.09 20.87
N ASP A 68 26.22 31.39 20.68
CA ASP A 68 25.26 32.30 21.27
C ASP A 68 23.91 31.65 21.61
N ARG A 69 23.35 31.96 22.79
CA ARG A 69 22.16 31.33 23.38
C ARG A 69 20.86 31.60 22.60
N SER A 70 20.94 32.23 21.43
CA SER A 70 19.80 32.69 20.62
C SER A 70 19.21 31.66 19.66
N GLN A 71 19.83 30.48 19.49
CA GLN A 71 19.29 29.44 18.58
C GLN A 71 18.67 28.22 19.30
N PRO A 72 17.36 28.23 19.61
CA PRO A 72 16.66 27.00 20.01
C PRO A 72 15.45 26.60 19.13
N LEU A 73 14.90 27.48 18.28
CA LEU A 73 13.60 27.22 17.63
C LEU A 73 13.65 26.17 16.50
N SER A 74 14.77 26.05 15.79
CA SER A 74 14.93 25.14 14.65
C SER A 74 14.70 23.67 15.04
N ASN A 75 15.32 23.21 16.13
CA ASN A 75 15.19 21.84 16.59
C ASN A 75 13.75 21.53 17.05
N VAL A 76 13.12 22.46 17.79
CA VAL A 76 11.73 22.31 18.24
C VAL A 76 10.76 22.16 17.05
N ARG A 77 10.96 22.95 15.99
CA ARG A 77 10.16 22.85 14.75
C ARG A 77 10.35 21.49 14.07
N THR A 78 11.59 21.02 13.92
CA THR A 78 11.88 19.72 13.30
C THR A 78 11.27 18.56 14.09
N GLU A 79 11.36 18.61 15.42
CA GLU A 79 10.73 17.62 16.29
C GLU A 79 9.21 17.62 16.17
N ARG A 80 8.61 18.82 16.11
CA ARG A 80 7.17 18.96 15.89
C ARG A 80 6.74 18.35 14.56
N LYS A 81 7.50 18.56 13.47
CA LYS A 81 7.24 17.91 12.18
C LYS A 81 7.25 16.38 12.31
N ALA A 82 8.26 15.82 12.97
CA ALA A 82 8.34 14.38 13.20
C ALA A 82 7.14 13.84 14.00
N GLN A 83 6.64 14.60 14.98
CA GLN A 83 5.43 14.26 15.74
C GLN A 83 4.17 14.27 14.86
N LEU A 84 4.00 15.28 14.01
CA LEU A 84 2.85 15.37 13.08
C LEU A 84 2.81 14.15 12.14
N PHE A 85 3.96 13.74 11.59
CA PHE A 85 4.03 12.54 10.75
C PHE A 85 3.83 11.24 11.53
N ALA A 86 4.26 11.18 12.80
CA ALA A 86 3.98 10.03 13.65
C ALA A 86 2.47 9.88 13.92
N GLU A 87 1.76 10.99 14.11
CA GLU A 87 0.31 10.98 14.28
C GLU A 87 -0.41 10.61 12.98
N ALA A 88 -0.02 11.20 11.84
CA ALA A 88 -0.55 10.84 10.53
C ALA A 88 -0.38 9.34 10.26
N LEU A 89 0.79 8.77 10.60
CA LEU A 89 1.06 7.34 10.44
C LEU A 89 0.09 6.48 11.24
N ARG A 90 -0.12 6.82 12.52
CA ARG A 90 -1.06 6.09 13.39
C ARG A 90 -2.46 6.08 12.80
N ARG A 91 -2.92 7.19 12.23
CA ARG A 91 -4.25 7.28 11.59
C ARG A 91 -4.35 6.35 10.37
N PHE A 92 -3.32 6.30 9.54
CA PHE A 92 -3.27 5.36 8.41
C PHE A 92 -3.28 3.90 8.85
N GLU A 93 -2.49 3.55 9.88
CA GLU A 93 -2.43 2.20 10.41
C GLU A 93 -3.78 1.75 11.02
N ILE A 94 -4.41 2.61 11.82
CA ILE A 94 -5.75 2.36 12.38
C ILE A 94 -6.78 2.15 11.27
N ARG A 95 -6.75 2.98 10.22
CA ARG A 95 -7.70 2.81 9.12
C ARG A 95 -7.46 1.53 8.34
N ALA A 96 -6.20 1.14 8.14
CA ALA A 96 -5.86 -0.10 7.47
C ALA A 96 -6.34 -1.33 8.26
N THR A 97 -6.18 -1.35 9.58
CA THR A 97 -6.68 -2.46 10.42
C THR A 97 -8.21 -2.53 10.42
N GLN A 98 -8.90 -1.39 10.42
CA GLN A 98 -10.36 -1.35 10.31
C GLN A 98 -10.87 -1.97 9.01
N ILE A 99 -10.25 -1.67 7.86
CA ILE A 99 -10.66 -2.25 6.58
C ILE A 99 -10.35 -3.76 6.56
N GLN A 100 -9.17 -4.17 7.03
CA GLN A 100 -8.82 -5.60 7.10
C GLN A 100 -9.81 -6.40 7.97
N THR A 101 -10.18 -5.87 9.13
CA THR A 101 -11.13 -6.53 10.04
C THR A 101 -12.54 -6.62 9.44
N ARG A 102 -12.94 -5.61 8.65
CA ARG A 102 -14.24 -5.60 7.97
C ARG A 102 -14.34 -6.63 6.84
N ASP A 103 -13.24 -6.92 6.16
CA ASP A 103 -13.22 -7.83 5.00
C ASP A 103 -13.05 -9.32 5.40
N GLN A 104 -12.56 -9.61 6.60
CA GLN A 104 -12.37 -10.99 7.09
C GLN A 104 -13.64 -11.81 7.46
N PRO A 105 -14.83 -11.27 7.82
CA PRO A 105 -15.94 -12.11 8.30
C PRO A 105 -16.69 -12.91 7.23
N GLN A 106 -16.41 -12.74 5.93
CA GLN A 106 -17.26 -13.33 4.86
C GLN A 106 -16.62 -14.47 4.06
N GLN A 107 -15.32 -14.72 4.21
CA GLN A 107 -14.65 -15.80 3.46
C GLN A 107 -14.92 -17.20 4.06
N GLY A 108 -15.24 -17.28 5.35
CA GLY A 108 -15.55 -18.56 6.02
C GLY A 108 -16.95 -19.14 5.69
N ALA A 109 -17.92 -18.30 5.30
CA ALA A 109 -19.29 -18.74 5.04
C ALA A 109 -19.52 -19.20 3.58
N ARG A 110 -18.84 -18.58 2.61
CA ARG A 110 -18.99 -18.95 1.19
C ARG A 110 -18.25 -20.23 0.79
N ALA A 111 -17.21 -20.62 1.52
CA ALA A 111 -16.48 -21.87 1.25
C ALA A 111 -17.28 -23.13 1.62
N LYS A 112 -18.18 -23.05 2.62
CA LYS A 112 -18.99 -24.21 3.05
C LYS A 112 -20.19 -24.50 2.14
N ALA A 113 -20.69 -23.51 1.39
CA ALA A 113 -21.83 -23.70 0.49
C ALA A 113 -21.46 -24.38 -0.84
N ARG A 114 -20.21 -24.29 -1.29
CA ARG A 114 -19.77 -24.93 -2.56
C ARG A 114 -19.42 -26.41 -2.40
N VAL A 115 -18.99 -26.85 -1.21
CA VAL A 115 -18.61 -28.26 -0.99
C VAL A 115 -19.83 -29.18 -0.90
N MET A 116 -21.01 -28.66 -0.54
CA MET A 116 -22.22 -29.49 -0.42
C MET A 116 -22.96 -29.76 -1.72
N HIS A 117 -22.75 -29.00 -2.81
CA HIS A 117 -23.47 -29.21 -4.07
C HIS A 117 -22.79 -30.19 -5.05
N ASP A 118 -21.51 -30.50 -4.85
CA ASP A 118 -20.74 -31.36 -5.77
C ASP A 118 -20.71 -32.84 -5.36
N ASN A 119 -21.13 -33.18 -4.14
CA ASN A 119 -21.00 -34.55 -3.62
C ASN A 119 -22.21 -35.47 -3.88
N GLU A 120 -23.31 -34.96 -4.45
CA GLU A 120 -24.54 -35.74 -4.66
C GLU A 120 -24.75 -36.26 -6.10
N ARG A 121 -23.84 -36.00 -7.06
CA ARG A 121 -24.03 -36.39 -8.47
C ARG A 121 -23.11 -37.49 -9.00
N LYS A 122 -22.34 -38.18 -8.16
CA LYS A 122 -21.36 -39.18 -8.64
C LYS A 122 -21.53 -40.53 -7.95
N GLY A 123 -22.66 -41.19 -8.21
CA GLY A 123 -22.91 -42.54 -7.76
C GLY A 123 -23.86 -43.29 -8.69
N GLY A 124 -23.32 -43.93 -9.73
CA GLY A 124 -23.93 -45.11 -10.34
C GLY A 124 -24.44 -44.94 -11.78
N ASP A 125 -23.56 -45.08 -12.76
CA ASP A 125 -23.94 -45.69 -14.03
C ASP A 125 -22.90 -46.77 -14.35
N LYS A 126 -23.36 -48.03 -14.35
CA LYS A 126 -22.56 -49.23 -14.56
C LYS A 126 -22.48 -49.46 -16.07
N GLY A 127 -21.24 -49.57 -16.56
CA GLY A 127 -20.94 -49.60 -17.98
C GLY A 127 -21.58 -50.71 -18.82
N LEU A 128 -21.49 -50.49 -20.13
CA LEU A 128 -21.50 -51.52 -21.15
C LEU A 128 -20.38 -51.23 -22.17
N PRO A 129 -19.61 -52.24 -22.60
CA PRO A 129 -18.58 -52.12 -23.62
C PRO A 129 -19.14 -52.44 -25.04
N PHE A 130 -18.33 -52.16 -26.07
CA PHE A 130 -18.57 -52.29 -27.53
C PHE A 130 -19.31 -51.08 -28.15
N ALA A 131 -18.88 -50.48 -29.27
CA ALA A 131 -18.28 -51.06 -30.46
C ALA A 131 -17.27 -50.13 -31.18
N ARG A 132 -16.34 -50.76 -31.91
CA ARG A 132 -15.41 -50.19 -32.89
C ARG A 132 -16.17 -49.64 -34.11
N ARG A 133 -15.76 -48.47 -34.63
CA ARG A 133 -15.41 -48.20 -36.05
C ARG A 133 -15.48 -46.70 -36.37
N GLY A 134 -14.39 -46.17 -36.92
CA GLY A 134 -14.48 -45.19 -38.01
C GLY A 134 -14.25 -43.72 -37.66
N MET A 135 -13.24 -43.18 -38.34
CA MET A 135 -13.13 -41.79 -38.81
C MET A 135 -12.49 -40.75 -37.87
N PRO A 136 -11.28 -40.26 -38.21
CA PRO A 136 -10.83 -38.94 -37.78
C PRO A 136 -11.35 -37.85 -38.73
N PRO A 137 -12.00 -36.77 -38.25
CA PRO A 137 -12.07 -35.55 -39.02
C PRO A 137 -10.80 -34.72 -38.79
N SER A 138 -10.06 -34.62 -39.89
CA SER A 138 -9.06 -33.60 -40.22
C SER A 138 -9.53 -32.17 -39.94
N SER A 139 -8.54 -31.27 -39.91
CA SER A 139 -8.63 -29.82 -40.10
C SER A 139 -8.66 -28.96 -38.84
N ARG A 140 -7.45 -28.59 -38.37
CA ARG A 140 -7.25 -27.28 -37.74
C ARG A 140 -6.64 -26.33 -38.79
N PRO A 141 -7.30 -25.20 -39.10
CA PRO A 141 -6.82 -24.22 -40.07
C PRO A 141 -5.62 -23.42 -39.55
N GLY A 142 -4.81 -22.98 -40.50
CA GLY A 142 -3.51 -22.34 -40.29
C GLY A 142 -3.54 -21.07 -39.43
N LEU A 143 -2.46 -20.91 -38.68
CA LEU A 143 -1.99 -19.62 -38.20
C LEU A 143 -0.71 -19.30 -38.95
N SER A 144 -0.88 -18.69 -40.12
CA SER A 144 0.13 -17.84 -40.74
C SER A 144 0.12 -16.49 -40.03
N ALA A 145 1.19 -16.24 -39.28
CA ALA A 145 1.68 -14.92 -38.90
C ALA A 145 3.19 -15.13 -38.71
N GLU A 146 3.96 -15.19 -39.80
CA GLU A 146 4.64 -14.01 -40.34
C GLU A 146 4.66 -12.77 -39.42
N GLU A 147 5.88 -12.25 -39.31
CA GLU A 147 6.21 -10.87 -38.98
C GLU A 147 6.30 -10.49 -37.49
N TYR A 148 7.49 -10.72 -36.90
CA TYR A 148 8.19 -9.67 -36.15
C TYR A 148 9.69 -10.00 -36.00
N LEU A 149 10.53 -9.39 -36.86
CA LEU A 149 11.91 -9.01 -36.51
C LEU A 149 11.90 -7.49 -36.31
N PRO A 150 12.64 -6.99 -35.32
CA PRO A 150 13.90 -6.37 -35.72
C PRO A 150 15.08 -6.83 -34.85
N GLY A 151 16.16 -7.16 -35.56
CA GLY A 151 17.44 -7.55 -34.99
C GLY A 151 18.10 -6.47 -34.16
N GLY A 152 18.89 -6.94 -33.19
CA GLY A 152 19.88 -6.12 -32.51
C GLY A 152 21.16 -5.94 -33.34
N GLY A 153 22.05 -5.10 -32.82
CA GLY A 153 23.48 -5.27 -33.01
C GLY A 153 24.17 -4.23 -33.89
N SER A 154 24.76 -3.26 -33.19
CA SER A 154 26.16 -2.84 -33.37
C SER A 154 26.61 -2.27 -34.72
N ARG A 155 26.88 -0.96 -34.73
CA ARG A 155 28.23 -0.38 -34.82
C ARG A 155 28.19 1.11 -34.52
#